data_AF-A0AB39QNN1-F1
#
_entry.id   AF-A0AB39QNN1-F1
#
_cell.length_a   1.000
_cell.length_b   1.000
_cell.length_c   1.000
_cell.angle_alpha   90.00
_cell.angle_beta   90.00
_cell.angle_gamma   90.00
#
_symmetry.space_group_name_H-M   'P 1'
#
loop_
_entity.id
_entity.type
_entity.pdbx_description
1 polymer ?
#
loop_
_entity_poly.entity_id
_entity_poly.type
_entity_poly.pdbx_seq_one_letter_code
_entity_poly.pdbx_strand_id
1 'polypeptide(L)'
;MDVNGKLTDTTVLVVDATAASRYAIGTVLRRAGHEVVAVTGGREALGELDVRRRKGHLPDVALIDVHLPDMSGFELCRRLKERPHMAGLPVVHFSALSVVPADRCPGLDSGAEAYLTVPAEPEDIEAAVRAAVRAARLRADDQALVRRLRLLSETIVTIQAARSLPELADAAADGAARLLGCPAAVFVLDQDDELYQGLYRERTSLALPGEDAHRTVRDLLRRLTRGQSDVQITTVPSPQWPAGFFRPGVQHDARLALVLTQDGRAPVCLAAPTRGLRRVSPEGEALLAQLAQATALAAEPLLMYQVERHVALTLQHSFLPRPHQLPELPGVDIAVRYEPASQETEIGGDFYAALRAGDEVLTAVGDVVGHSLDAATVMVELRHALRAYCLTESDPAALAERLDQVLQHYHADVTATVCLALIDPATGRTRIANAGHIPPLILGDDGSAEYVKASGPLLGVGLPHPPPTELVLAPTDRLLMVTDGLIETRGTDLAVSMEQLRAAAGGALPGLEALCDTLLASFGRHREDDVALLALSLAN
;
A
#
# COMPACT_ATOMS: atom_id res chain seq x y z
N MET A 1 -24.85 10.48 36.02
CA MET A 1 -25.50 11.56 36.80
C MET A 1 -26.97 11.22 36.82
N ASP A 2 -27.59 11.18 37.99
CA ASP A 2 -29.03 11.07 38.09
C ASP A 2 -29.70 12.44 37.85
N VAL A 3 -31.03 12.49 37.72
CA VAL A 3 -31.85 13.66 37.34
C VAL A 3 -31.61 14.92 38.20
N ASN A 4 -30.94 14.79 39.35
CA ASN A 4 -30.56 15.87 40.27
C ASN A 4 -29.06 16.22 40.29
N GLY A 5 -28.25 15.75 39.33
CA GLY A 5 -26.82 16.11 39.24
C GLY A 5 -25.91 15.49 40.31
N LYS A 6 -26.41 14.53 41.10
CA LYS A 6 -25.60 13.79 42.09
C LYS A 6 -24.67 12.79 41.39
N LEU A 7 -23.39 12.83 41.77
CA LEU A 7 -22.35 11.88 41.41
C LEU A 7 -22.39 10.71 42.40
N THR A 8 -23.38 9.84 42.29
CA THR A 8 -23.35 8.56 43.00
C THR A 8 -22.26 7.69 42.35
N ASP A 9 -21.38 7.07 43.14
CA ASP A 9 -20.32 6.14 42.69
C ASP A 9 -18.94 6.74 42.33
N THR A 10 -18.54 7.89 42.91
CA THR A 10 -17.15 8.38 42.82
C THR A 10 -16.33 8.00 44.05
N THR A 11 -15.06 7.65 43.84
CA THR A 11 -14.10 7.35 44.90
C THR A 11 -13.33 8.60 45.31
N VAL A 12 -13.36 8.94 46.59
CA VAL A 12 -12.72 10.13 47.16
C VAL A 12 -11.62 9.70 48.13
N LEU A 13 -10.38 10.11 47.87
CA LEU A 13 -9.27 9.96 48.82
C LEU A 13 -9.29 11.13 49.81
N VAL A 14 -9.34 10.87 51.11
CA VAL A 14 -9.29 11.89 52.17
C VAL A 14 -8.02 11.70 52.97
N VAL A 15 -7.14 12.70 52.93
CA VAL A 15 -5.83 12.72 53.61
C VAL A 15 -5.87 13.75 54.72
N ASP A 16 -5.86 13.31 55.97
CA ASP A 16 -5.96 14.17 57.16
C ASP A 16 -5.32 13.50 58.37
N ALA A 17 -4.47 14.21 59.11
CA ALA A 17 -3.89 13.71 60.36
C ALA A 17 -4.93 13.58 61.48
N THR A 18 -5.90 14.49 61.49
CA THR A 18 -6.87 14.66 62.57
C THR A 18 -8.00 13.66 62.43
N ALA A 19 -8.05 12.67 63.33
CA ALA A 19 -9.04 11.59 63.26
C ALA A 19 -10.50 12.09 63.28
N ALA A 20 -10.80 13.13 64.06
CA ALA A 20 -12.14 13.71 64.15
C ALA A 20 -12.58 14.38 62.84
N SER A 21 -11.70 15.19 62.23
CA SER A 21 -11.96 15.87 60.96
C SER A 21 -12.09 14.87 59.81
N ARG A 22 -11.14 13.91 59.70
CA ARG A 22 -11.19 12.80 58.74
C ARG A 22 -12.48 12.01 58.81
N TYR A 23 -12.95 11.71 60.03
CA TYR A 23 -14.21 10.99 60.26
C TYR A 23 -15.42 11.83 59.85
N ALA A 24 -15.45 13.12 60.17
CA ALA A 24 -16.54 14.03 59.81
C ALA A 24 -16.67 14.18 58.29
N ILE A 25 -15.58 14.54 57.59
CA ILE A 25 -15.54 14.68 56.13
C ILE A 25 -15.92 13.35 55.46
N GLY A 26 -15.36 12.23 55.93
CA GLY A 26 -15.69 10.91 55.40
C GLY A 26 -17.15 10.52 55.61
N THR A 27 -17.81 11.00 56.67
CA THR A 27 -19.24 10.75 56.91
C THR A 27 -20.12 11.57 55.96
N VAL A 28 -19.77 12.84 55.73
CA VAL A 28 -20.46 13.71 54.77
C VAL A 28 -20.42 13.09 53.36
N LEU A 29 -19.22 12.70 52.91
CA LEU A 29 -19.03 12.14 51.57
C LEU A 29 -19.73 10.78 51.38
N ARG A 30 -19.69 9.89 52.38
CA ARG A 30 -20.42 8.61 52.31
C ARG A 30 -21.93 8.81 52.27
N ARG A 31 -22.47 9.78 53.01
CA ARG A 31 -23.90 10.14 52.96
C ARG A 31 -24.29 10.73 51.59
N ALA A 32 -23.37 11.40 50.91
CA ALA A 32 -23.55 11.88 49.55
C ALA A 32 -23.46 10.77 48.47
N GLY A 33 -23.08 9.54 48.85
CA GLY A 33 -23.01 8.38 47.94
C GLY A 33 -21.64 8.14 47.31
N HIS A 34 -20.57 8.66 47.93
CA HIS A 34 -19.19 8.44 47.49
C HIS A 34 -18.51 7.30 48.25
N GLU A 35 -17.62 6.55 47.58
CA GLU A 35 -16.68 5.66 48.25
C GLU A 35 -15.56 6.51 48.85
N VAL A 36 -15.22 6.31 50.12
CA VAL A 36 -14.20 7.12 50.80
C VAL A 36 -13.02 6.27 51.24
N VAL A 37 -11.84 6.63 50.74
CA VAL A 37 -10.54 6.07 51.13
C VAL A 37 -9.89 7.06 52.08
N ALA A 38 -9.74 6.70 53.34
CA ALA A 38 -9.23 7.61 54.37
C ALA A 38 -7.81 7.20 54.78
N VAL A 39 -6.88 8.14 54.72
CA VAL A 39 -5.46 7.96 55.11
C VAL A 39 -5.02 9.11 56.01
N THR A 40 -3.94 8.90 56.76
CA THR A 40 -3.53 9.78 57.88
C THR A 40 -2.39 10.74 57.55
N GLY A 41 -1.66 10.50 56.47
CA GLY A 41 -0.52 11.33 56.08
C GLY A 41 -0.12 11.14 54.62
N GLY A 42 0.85 11.94 54.16
CA GLY A 42 1.21 12.01 52.75
C GLY A 42 1.91 10.75 52.22
N ARG A 43 2.80 10.14 53.02
CA ARG A 43 3.45 8.86 52.66
C ARG A 43 2.45 7.72 52.54
N GLU A 44 1.46 7.66 53.42
CA GLU A 44 0.39 6.66 53.37
C GLU A 44 -0.48 6.89 52.12
N ALA A 45 -0.83 8.13 51.81
CA ALA A 45 -1.57 8.49 50.60
C ALA A 45 -0.86 8.03 49.32
N LEU A 46 0.46 8.28 49.21
CA LEU A 46 1.26 7.83 48.07
C LEU A 46 1.30 6.30 47.95
N GLY A 47 1.45 5.59 49.08
CA GLY A 47 1.43 4.12 49.11
C GLY A 47 0.08 3.55 48.64
N GLU A 48 -1.04 4.11 49.12
CA GLU A 48 -2.38 3.69 48.72
C GLU A 48 -2.65 3.95 47.23
N LEU A 49 -2.24 5.12 46.72
CA LEU A 49 -2.36 5.45 45.30
C LEU A 49 -1.53 4.48 44.43
N ASP A 50 -0.34 4.08 44.87
CA ASP A 50 0.48 3.11 44.15
C ASP A 50 -0.15 1.70 44.12
N VAL A 51 -0.76 1.26 45.22
CA VAL A 51 -1.51 -0.02 45.29
C VAL A 51 -2.72 0.02 44.37
N ARG A 52 -3.51 1.09 44.43
CA ARG A 52 -4.72 1.28 43.62
C ARG A 52 -4.41 1.39 42.12
N ARG A 53 -3.31 2.05 41.76
CA ARG A 53 -2.81 2.08 40.39
C ARG A 53 -2.52 0.68 39.85
N ARG A 54 -1.86 -0.19 40.62
CA ARG A 54 -1.59 -1.58 40.19
C ARG A 54 -2.86 -2.39 39.96
N LYS A 55 -3.93 -2.06 40.69
CA LYS A 55 -5.28 -2.64 40.52
C LYS A 55 -6.10 -1.96 39.41
N GLY A 56 -5.59 -0.92 38.77
CA GLY A 56 -6.27 -0.18 37.69
C GLY A 56 -7.37 0.79 38.14
N HIS A 57 -7.46 1.13 39.43
CA HIS A 57 -8.58 1.91 39.98
C HIS A 57 -8.09 3.03 40.90
N LEU A 58 -7.63 4.15 40.31
CA LEU A 58 -7.31 5.37 41.06
C LEU A 58 -8.59 6.06 41.57
N PRO A 59 -8.52 6.85 42.65
CA PRO A 59 -9.62 7.72 43.08
C PRO A 59 -9.99 8.75 42.01
N ASP A 60 -11.24 9.23 42.04
CA ASP A 60 -11.71 10.30 41.15
C ASP A 60 -11.25 11.69 41.60
N VAL A 61 -10.98 11.87 42.90
CA VAL A 61 -10.51 13.14 43.52
C VAL A 61 -9.86 12.89 44.87
N ALA A 62 -8.90 13.73 45.25
CA ALA A 62 -8.26 13.72 46.55
C ALA A 62 -8.55 15.01 47.35
N LEU A 63 -9.09 14.88 48.56
CA LEU A 63 -9.16 15.95 49.55
C LEU A 63 -7.94 15.83 50.45
N ILE A 64 -7.12 16.88 50.48
CA ILE A 64 -5.82 16.85 51.15
C ILE A 64 -5.74 17.99 52.16
N ASP A 65 -5.62 17.64 53.44
CA ASP A 65 -5.31 18.62 54.48
C ASP A 65 -3.95 19.27 54.21
N VAL A 66 -3.86 20.57 54.45
CA VAL A 66 -2.62 21.34 54.25
C VAL A 66 -1.53 20.94 55.27
N HIS A 67 -1.93 20.52 56.48
CA HIS A 67 -1.03 20.27 57.60
C HIS A 67 -0.92 18.77 57.95
N LEU A 68 -0.22 18.02 57.10
CA LEU A 68 0.06 16.61 57.36
C LEU A 68 1.34 16.43 58.22
N PRO A 69 1.47 15.32 58.97
CA PRO A 69 2.54 15.15 59.95
C PRO A 69 3.90 14.88 59.32
N ASP A 70 3.94 14.43 58.06
CA ASP A 70 5.14 13.93 57.40
C ASP A 70 5.59 14.75 56.18
N MET A 71 4.70 15.54 55.59
CA MET A 71 4.99 16.52 54.54
C MET A 71 3.87 17.57 54.50
N SER A 72 4.06 18.72 53.85
CA SER A 72 2.92 19.62 53.63
C SER A 72 1.94 19.01 52.62
N GLY A 73 0.63 19.28 52.76
CA GLY A 73 -0.37 18.95 51.75
C GLY A 73 -0.02 19.53 50.37
N PHE A 74 0.57 20.72 50.32
CA PHE A 74 1.05 21.33 49.07
C PHE A 74 2.22 20.55 48.44
N GLU A 75 3.11 20.02 49.27
CA GLU A 75 4.21 19.16 48.81
C GLU A 75 3.68 17.84 48.27
N LEU A 76 2.68 17.25 48.94
CA LEU A 76 1.99 16.07 48.43
C LEU A 76 1.33 16.34 47.08
N CYS A 77 0.58 17.45 46.94
CA CYS A 77 -0.03 17.85 45.66
C CYS A 77 1.02 17.97 44.56
N ARG A 78 2.12 18.70 44.81
CA ARG A 78 3.22 18.84 43.84
C ARG A 78 3.78 17.48 43.41
N ARG A 79 4.05 16.58 44.36
CA ARG A 79 4.53 15.21 44.07
C ARG A 79 3.54 14.38 43.26
N LEU A 80 2.23 14.57 43.45
CA LEU A 80 1.20 13.92 42.64
C LEU A 80 1.19 14.48 41.21
N LYS A 81 1.31 15.80 41.06
CA LYS A 81 1.32 16.48 39.76
C LYS A 81 2.60 16.23 38.95
N GLU A 82 3.73 16.01 39.61
CA GLU A 82 5.01 15.64 38.97
C GLU A 82 5.04 14.20 38.42
N ARG A 83 4.13 13.33 38.87
CA ARG A 83 4.05 11.94 38.40
C ARG A 83 3.10 11.85 37.19
N PRO A 84 3.56 11.46 35.97
CA PRO A 84 2.73 11.48 34.76
C PRO A 84 1.42 10.70 34.85
N HIS A 85 1.40 9.61 35.61
CA HIS A 85 0.24 8.72 35.79
C HIS A 85 -0.69 9.15 36.94
N MET A 86 -0.34 10.19 37.70
CA MET A 86 -1.16 10.77 38.78
C MET A 86 -1.47 12.26 38.56
N ALA A 87 -0.82 12.90 37.58
CA ALA A 87 -0.99 14.32 37.30
C ALA A 87 -2.44 14.73 36.99
N GLY A 88 -3.23 13.82 36.43
CA GLY A 88 -4.65 14.02 36.15
C GLY A 88 -5.59 13.88 37.35
N LEU A 89 -5.12 13.40 38.52
CA LEU A 89 -5.94 13.28 39.72
C LEU A 89 -6.26 14.69 40.26
N PRO A 90 -7.54 15.10 40.34
CA PRO A 90 -7.87 16.40 40.91
C PRO A 90 -7.66 16.39 42.42
N VAL A 91 -7.11 17.48 42.95
CA VAL A 91 -6.79 17.71 44.35
C VAL A 91 -7.59 18.91 44.86
N VAL A 92 -8.27 18.73 45.98
CA VAL A 92 -8.93 19.81 46.72
C VAL A 92 -8.21 19.94 48.06
N HIS A 93 -7.57 21.08 48.29
CA HIS A 93 -6.98 21.34 49.60
C HIS A 93 -8.06 21.70 50.61
N PHE A 94 -7.84 21.33 51.86
CA PHE A 94 -8.62 21.90 52.96
C PHE A 94 -7.73 22.25 54.16
N SER A 95 -8.15 23.23 54.96
CA SER A 95 -7.45 23.63 56.18
C SER A 95 -8.42 24.21 57.20
N ALA A 96 -8.06 24.16 58.49
CA ALA A 96 -8.86 24.73 59.58
C ALA A 96 -8.88 26.27 59.57
N LEU A 97 -9.93 26.88 60.13
CA LEU A 97 -10.20 28.34 60.21
C LEU A 97 -9.08 29.23 60.83
N SER A 98 -7.95 28.69 61.28
CA SER A 98 -6.85 29.45 61.90
C SER A 98 -5.61 29.59 61.01
N VAL A 99 -5.80 29.86 59.72
CA VAL A 99 -4.69 30.17 58.80
C VAL A 99 -4.98 31.39 57.92
N VAL A 100 -3.93 32.21 57.75
CA VAL A 100 -3.88 33.51 57.07
C VAL A 100 -4.30 33.38 55.59
N PRO A 101 -4.85 34.44 54.94
CA PRO A 101 -5.08 34.49 53.49
C PRO A 101 -3.89 34.08 52.60
N ALA A 102 -2.69 34.00 53.19
CA ALA A 102 -1.43 33.62 52.57
C ALA A 102 -1.35 32.16 52.09
N ASP A 103 -2.20 31.24 52.57
CA ASP A 103 -2.11 29.80 52.24
C ASP A 103 -3.01 29.36 51.08
N ARG A 104 -3.94 30.22 50.63
CA ARG A 104 -4.80 29.94 49.46
C ARG A 104 -4.04 30.02 48.14
N CYS A 105 -3.19 31.03 47.96
CA CYS A 105 -2.41 31.20 46.72
C CYS A 105 -1.41 30.04 46.54
N PRO A 106 -0.58 29.67 47.54
CA PRO A 106 0.32 28.51 47.44
C PRO A 106 -0.40 27.18 47.18
N GLY A 107 -1.64 27.03 47.68
CA GLY A 107 -2.46 25.86 47.42
C GLY A 107 -2.83 25.70 45.95
N LEU A 108 -3.30 26.78 45.32
CA LEU A 108 -3.64 26.77 43.89
C LEU A 108 -2.37 26.72 43.02
N ASP A 109 -1.30 27.41 43.42
CA ASP A 109 0.00 27.38 42.72
C ASP A 109 0.66 26.00 42.77
N SER A 110 0.27 25.13 43.70
CA SER A 110 0.73 23.73 43.77
C SER A 110 0.00 22.79 42.79
N GLY A 111 -0.97 23.31 42.04
CA GLY A 111 -1.74 22.58 41.03
C GLY A 111 -3.07 22.01 41.50
N ALA A 112 -3.55 22.41 42.69
CA ALA A 112 -4.85 21.99 43.21
C ALA A 112 -6.01 22.69 42.48
N GLU A 113 -7.12 21.99 42.37
CA GLU A 113 -8.34 22.43 41.68
C GLU A 113 -9.20 23.38 42.52
N ALA A 114 -9.13 23.25 43.85
CA ALA A 114 -9.90 24.07 44.78
C ALA A 114 -9.27 24.07 46.18
N TYR A 115 -9.73 25.02 47.00
CA TYR A 115 -9.36 25.15 48.41
C TYR A 115 -10.62 25.32 49.26
N LEU A 116 -10.77 24.49 50.29
CA LEU A 116 -11.87 24.50 51.26
C LEU A 116 -11.38 24.98 52.63
N THR A 117 -12.15 25.81 53.30
CA THR A 117 -11.87 26.24 54.68
C THR A 117 -12.81 25.51 55.63
N VAL A 118 -12.27 24.81 56.63
CA VAL A 118 -13.01 23.92 57.55
C VAL A 118 -13.09 24.58 58.94
N PRO A 119 -14.21 24.47 59.69
CA PRO A 119 -15.48 23.81 59.37
C PRO A 119 -16.17 24.42 58.15
N ALA A 120 -16.57 23.55 57.23
CA ALA A 120 -17.36 23.87 56.04
C ALA A 120 -18.71 23.18 56.15
N GLU A 121 -19.74 23.77 55.55
CA GLU A 121 -21.03 23.11 55.47
C GLU A 121 -20.92 21.85 54.59
N PRO A 122 -21.70 20.78 54.87
CA PRO A 122 -21.68 19.56 54.06
C PRO A 122 -21.89 19.80 52.57
N GLU A 123 -22.70 20.80 52.22
CA GLU A 123 -23.00 21.19 50.84
C GLU A 123 -21.78 21.79 50.12
N ASP A 124 -20.93 22.54 50.83
CA ASP A 124 -19.71 23.15 50.27
C ASP A 124 -18.66 22.09 49.94
N ILE A 125 -18.51 21.08 50.82
CA ILE A 125 -17.61 19.95 50.60
C ILE A 125 -18.05 19.16 49.36
N GLU A 126 -19.36 18.87 49.25
CA GLU A 126 -19.91 18.17 48.08
C GLU A 126 -19.76 18.99 46.79
N ALA A 127 -20.00 20.30 46.85
CA ALA A 127 -19.87 21.19 45.71
C ALA A 127 -18.43 21.26 45.18
N ALA A 128 -17.44 21.34 46.06
CA ALA A 128 -16.03 21.35 45.68
C ALA A 128 -15.59 20.03 45.04
N VAL A 129 -16.00 18.88 45.61
CA VAL A 129 -15.76 17.55 45.04
C VAL A 129 -16.37 17.43 43.65
N ARG A 130 -17.65 17.79 43.50
CA ARG A 130 -18.36 17.74 42.21
C ARG A 130 -17.72 18.65 41.17
N ALA A 131 -17.32 19.86 41.56
CA ALA A 131 -16.67 20.80 40.66
C ALA A 131 -15.30 20.29 40.19
N ALA A 132 -14.48 19.75 41.10
CA ALA A 132 -13.16 19.21 40.81
C ALA A 132 -13.24 17.98 39.87
N VAL A 133 -14.14 17.03 40.16
CA VAL A 133 -14.37 15.86 39.31
C VAL A 133 -14.88 16.27 37.92
N ARG A 134 -15.81 17.22 37.84
CA ARG A 134 -16.31 17.73 36.55
C ARG A 134 -15.20 18.38 35.73
N ALA A 135 -14.36 19.21 36.35
CA ALA A 135 -13.25 19.87 35.67
C ALA A 135 -12.19 18.88 35.18
N ALA A 136 -11.90 17.83 35.95
CA ALA A 136 -10.97 16.78 35.55
C ALA A 136 -11.50 15.97 34.35
N ARG A 137 -12.80 15.63 34.34
CA ARG A 137 -13.45 14.93 33.22
C ARG A 137 -13.39 15.76 31.93
N LEU A 138 -13.75 17.05 31.99
CA LEU A 138 -13.67 17.94 30.83
C LEU A 138 -12.25 18.03 30.25
N ARG A 139 -11.23 18.13 31.11
CA ARG A 139 -9.82 18.14 30.68
C ARG A 139 -9.39 16.82 30.04
N ALA A 140 -9.81 15.69 30.61
CA ALA A 140 -9.52 14.37 30.06
C ALA A 140 -10.18 14.17 28.69
N ASP A 141 -11.42 14.64 28.51
CA ASP A 141 -12.15 14.59 27.25
C ASP A 141 -11.46 15.45 26.17
N ASP A 142 -11.06 16.69 26.51
CA ASP A 142 -10.34 17.59 25.59
C ASP A 142 -8.99 16.99 25.14
N GLN A 143 -8.21 16.44 26.08
CA GLN A 143 -6.95 15.76 25.75
C GLN A 143 -7.16 14.51 24.89
N ALA A 144 -8.23 13.75 25.13
CA ALA A 144 -8.57 12.58 24.34
C ALA A 144 -8.95 12.97 22.91
N LEU A 145 -9.69 14.07 22.71
CA LEU A 145 -10.04 14.58 21.39
C LEU A 145 -8.80 15.03 20.62
N VAL A 146 -7.93 15.84 21.23
CA VAL A 146 -6.67 16.30 20.61
C VAL A 146 -5.81 15.10 20.21
N ARG A 147 -5.68 14.09 21.08
CA ARG A 147 -4.95 12.86 20.77
C ARG A 147 -5.54 12.10 19.59
N ARG A 148 -6.87 11.96 19.53
CA ARG A 148 -7.57 11.27 18.42
C ARG A 148 -7.43 12.02 17.10
N LEU A 149 -7.60 13.34 17.09
CA LEU A 149 -7.40 14.17 15.90
C LEU A 149 -5.97 14.07 15.35
N ARG A 150 -4.98 14.09 16.25
CA ARG A 150 -3.57 13.88 15.88
C ARG A 150 -3.36 12.50 15.25
N LEU A 151 -3.85 11.43 15.88
CA LEU A 151 -3.74 10.07 15.35
C LEU A 151 -4.43 9.92 13.99
N LEU A 152 -5.57 10.59 13.80
CA LEU A 152 -6.30 10.58 12.53
C LEU A 152 -5.46 11.25 11.44
N SER A 153 -4.92 12.44 11.71
CA SER A 153 -4.07 13.16 10.78
C SER A 153 -2.81 12.36 10.41
N GLU A 154 -2.12 11.76 11.38
CA GLU A 154 -0.94 10.90 11.15
C GLU A 154 -1.30 9.69 10.27
N THR A 155 -2.48 9.11 10.52
CA THR A 155 -2.95 7.95 9.77
C THR A 155 -3.27 8.32 8.32
N ILE A 156 -4.00 9.43 8.10
CA ILE A 156 -4.36 9.90 6.75
C ILE A 156 -3.09 10.13 5.91
N VAL A 157 -2.06 10.76 6.48
CA VAL A 157 -0.78 10.96 5.78
C VAL A 157 -0.13 9.62 5.40
N THR A 158 -0.20 8.62 6.28
CA THR A 158 0.36 7.28 6.00
C THR A 158 -0.39 6.58 4.87
N ILE A 159 -1.72 6.65 4.89
CA ILE A 159 -2.61 6.10 3.86
C ILE A 159 -2.34 6.77 2.51
N GLN A 160 -2.20 8.10 2.48
CA GLN A 160 -1.91 8.88 1.27
C GLN A 160 -0.52 8.61 0.67
N ALA A 161 0.42 8.08 1.47
CA ALA A 161 1.76 7.74 1.00
C ALA A 161 1.86 6.32 0.42
N ALA A 162 0.78 5.52 0.47
CA ALA A 162 0.77 4.16 -0.04
C ALA A 162 0.91 4.12 -1.57
N ARG A 163 1.68 3.16 -2.07
CA ARG A 163 1.95 2.99 -3.51
C ARG A 163 1.20 1.82 -4.14
N SER A 164 0.51 1.05 -3.32
CA SER A 164 -0.25 -0.14 -3.73
C SER A 164 -1.46 -0.35 -2.84
N LEU A 165 -2.49 -1.04 -3.35
CA LEU A 165 -3.69 -1.35 -2.58
C LEU A 165 -3.42 -2.19 -1.31
N PRO A 166 -2.49 -3.17 -1.31
CA PRO A 166 -2.09 -3.87 -0.08
C PRO A 166 -1.47 -2.92 0.96
N GLU A 167 -0.53 -2.06 0.56
CA GLU A 167 0.12 -1.10 1.46
C GLU A 167 -0.90 -0.12 2.05
N LEU A 168 -1.83 0.35 1.21
CA LEU A 168 -2.94 1.21 1.62
C LEU A 168 -3.81 0.54 2.67
N ALA A 169 -4.23 -0.70 2.42
CA ALA A 169 -5.10 -1.45 3.31
C ALA A 169 -4.42 -1.73 4.66
N ASP A 170 -3.13 -2.08 4.66
CA ASP A 170 -2.35 -2.28 5.87
C ASP A 170 -2.21 -0.99 6.69
N ALA A 171 -1.86 0.13 6.04
CA ALA A 171 -1.74 1.42 6.69
C ALA A 171 -3.08 1.86 7.33
N ALA A 172 -4.18 1.64 6.63
CA ALA A 172 -5.51 1.95 7.12
C ALA A 172 -5.92 1.03 8.28
N ALA A 173 -5.59 -0.26 8.25
CA ALA A 173 -5.89 -1.21 9.32
C ALA A 173 -5.12 -0.88 10.61
N ASP A 174 -3.83 -0.56 10.50
CA ASP A 174 -3.01 -0.15 11.64
C ASP A 174 -3.48 1.17 12.26
N GLY A 175 -3.81 2.13 11.39
CA GLY A 175 -4.37 3.41 11.81
C GLY A 175 -5.72 3.30 12.52
N ALA A 176 -6.64 2.53 11.93
CA ALA A 176 -7.94 2.23 12.52
C ALA A 176 -7.78 1.57 13.89
N ALA A 177 -6.86 0.60 14.01
CA ALA A 177 -6.63 -0.09 15.27
C ALA A 177 -6.10 0.84 16.37
N ARG A 178 -5.17 1.74 16.05
CA ARG A 178 -4.64 2.76 16.97
C ARG A 178 -5.71 3.78 17.40
N LEU A 179 -6.57 4.18 16.47
CA LEU A 179 -7.65 5.15 16.72
C LEU A 179 -8.75 4.58 17.61
N LEU A 180 -9.16 3.34 17.35
CA LEU A 180 -10.24 2.68 18.08
C LEU A 180 -9.78 1.99 19.36
N GLY A 181 -8.49 1.67 19.47
CA GLY A 181 -7.94 0.89 20.58
C GLY A 181 -8.35 -0.59 20.53
N CYS A 182 -8.77 -1.09 19.36
CA CYS A 182 -9.14 -2.49 19.13
C CYS A 182 -8.65 -2.96 17.75
N PRO A 183 -8.53 -4.28 17.49
CA PRO A 183 -8.12 -4.77 16.17
C PRO A 183 -9.08 -4.30 15.07
N ALA A 184 -8.54 -3.90 13.92
CA ALA A 184 -9.32 -3.53 12.75
C ALA A 184 -8.86 -4.31 11.51
N ALA A 185 -9.77 -4.46 10.55
CA ALA A 185 -9.50 -5.02 9.23
C ALA A 185 -10.00 -4.05 8.16
N VAL A 186 -9.26 -3.92 7.07
CA VAL A 186 -9.60 -3.04 5.95
C VAL A 186 -9.68 -3.85 4.68
N PHE A 187 -10.64 -3.51 3.83
CA PHE A 187 -10.88 -4.17 2.56
C PHE A 187 -11.06 -3.13 1.47
N VAL A 188 -10.42 -3.35 0.33
CA VAL A 188 -10.65 -2.62 -0.91
C VAL A 188 -11.00 -3.66 -1.97
N LEU A 189 -12.15 -3.49 -2.62
CA LEU A 189 -12.54 -4.30 -3.77
C LEU A 189 -12.37 -3.47 -5.04
N ASP A 190 -11.67 -4.02 -6.03
CA ASP A 190 -11.57 -3.41 -7.34
C ASP A 190 -12.77 -3.73 -8.25
N GLN A 191 -12.67 -3.35 -9.53
CA GLN A 191 -13.75 -3.53 -10.51
C GLN A 191 -13.89 -4.99 -11.00
N ASP A 192 -12.83 -5.79 -10.85
CA ASP A 192 -12.78 -7.22 -11.21
C ASP A 192 -13.12 -8.12 -10.01
N ASP A 193 -13.55 -7.50 -8.90
CA ASP A 193 -13.88 -8.12 -7.63
C ASP A 193 -12.71 -8.77 -6.89
N GLU A 194 -11.48 -8.38 -7.21
CA GLU A 194 -10.33 -8.77 -6.42
C GLU A 194 -10.32 -8.01 -5.08
N LEU A 195 -10.04 -8.77 -4.01
CA LEU A 195 -10.15 -8.31 -2.64
C LEU A 195 -8.76 -8.05 -2.07
N TYR A 196 -8.41 -6.79 -1.91
CA TYR A 196 -7.24 -6.36 -1.18
C TYR A 196 -7.60 -6.17 0.28
N GLN A 197 -6.75 -6.67 1.18
CA GLN A 197 -7.02 -6.59 2.61
C GLN A 197 -5.79 -6.13 3.39
N GLY A 198 -6.07 -5.47 4.50
CA GLY A 198 -5.09 -5.13 5.52
C GLY A 198 -5.56 -5.57 6.90
N LEU A 199 -4.63 -6.09 7.68
CA LEU A 199 -4.88 -6.58 9.03
C LEU A 199 -3.90 -5.93 10.01
N TYR A 200 -4.38 -5.59 11.21
CA TYR A 200 -3.53 -5.02 12.26
C TYR A 200 -2.26 -5.85 12.55
N ARG A 201 -1.09 -5.20 12.52
CA ARG A 201 0.26 -5.82 12.47
C ARG A 201 0.70 -6.67 13.67
N GLU A 202 0.10 -6.58 14.86
CA GLU A 202 0.45 -7.49 15.99
C GLU A 202 0.00 -8.96 15.76
N ARG A 203 -0.42 -9.31 14.54
CA ARG A 203 -0.93 -10.63 14.12
C ARG A 203 0.05 -11.53 13.37
N THR A 204 1.27 -11.10 13.03
CA THR A 204 2.14 -11.82 12.06
C THR A 204 2.60 -13.24 12.46
N SER A 205 2.07 -13.83 13.53
CA SER A 205 2.41 -15.18 14.01
C SER A 205 1.23 -16.17 14.12
N LEU A 206 0.00 -15.83 13.71
CA LEU A 206 -1.18 -16.72 13.83
C LEU A 206 -1.98 -16.83 12.52
N ALA A 207 -2.59 -18.00 12.29
CA ALA A 207 -3.26 -18.40 11.05
C ALA A 207 -4.18 -17.30 10.46
N LEU A 208 -3.89 -16.94 9.20
CA LEU A 208 -4.68 -15.99 8.40
C LEU A 208 -6.08 -16.56 8.09
N PRO A 209 -7.08 -15.72 7.79
CA PRO A 209 -8.38 -16.19 7.30
C PRO A 209 -8.20 -17.10 6.07
N GLY A 210 -8.98 -18.17 5.94
CA GLY A 210 -8.97 -19.03 4.74
C GLY A 210 -9.68 -18.39 3.54
N GLU A 211 -9.56 -18.96 2.34
CA GLU A 211 -10.23 -18.45 1.12
C GLU A 211 -11.75 -18.28 1.27
N ASP A 212 -12.42 -19.20 2.00
CA ASP A 212 -13.87 -19.10 2.25
C ASP A 212 -14.26 -17.83 3.01
N ALA A 213 -13.40 -17.39 3.93
CA ALA A 213 -13.61 -16.16 4.69
C ALA A 213 -13.51 -14.92 3.77
N HIS A 214 -12.54 -14.91 2.85
CA HIS A 214 -12.37 -13.85 1.86
C HIS A 214 -13.57 -13.79 0.89
N ARG A 215 -14.02 -14.94 0.36
CA ARG A 215 -15.24 -15.01 -0.46
C ARG A 215 -16.47 -14.46 0.26
N THR A 216 -16.65 -14.84 1.52
CA THR A 216 -17.78 -14.37 2.33
C THR A 216 -17.78 -12.85 2.52
N VAL A 217 -16.61 -12.25 2.80
CA VAL A 217 -16.47 -10.78 2.91
C VAL A 217 -16.75 -10.12 1.56
N ARG A 218 -16.17 -10.61 0.47
CA ARG A 218 -16.41 -10.09 -0.89
C ARG A 218 -17.92 -10.03 -1.21
N ASP A 219 -18.63 -11.14 -1.02
CA ASP A 219 -20.08 -11.21 -1.28
C ASP A 219 -20.89 -10.29 -0.35
N LEU A 220 -20.47 -10.15 0.90
CA LEU A 220 -21.07 -9.24 1.86
C LEU A 220 -20.92 -7.78 1.41
N LEU A 221 -19.71 -7.36 1.03
CA LEU A 221 -19.44 -6.00 0.58
C LEU A 221 -20.26 -5.65 -0.65
N ARG A 222 -20.30 -6.52 -1.67
CA ARG A 222 -21.15 -6.32 -2.86
C ARG A 222 -22.62 -6.13 -2.52
N ARG A 223 -23.16 -6.93 -1.59
CA ARG A 223 -24.58 -6.80 -1.21
C ARG A 223 -24.86 -5.49 -0.49
N LEU A 224 -23.95 -5.05 0.36
CA LEU A 224 -24.13 -3.83 1.16
C LEU A 224 -23.93 -2.55 0.34
N THR A 225 -23.12 -2.58 -0.71
CA THR A 225 -22.80 -1.38 -1.51
C THR A 225 -23.68 -1.15 -2.74
N ARG A 226 -24.61 -2.08 -3.06
CA ARG A 226 -25.53 -1.93 -4.20
C ARG A 226 -26.40 -0.67 -4.10
N GLY A 227 -26.23 0.24 -5.06
CA GLY A 227 -27.09 1.41 -5.27
C GLY A 227 -26.90 2.55 -4.25
N GLN A 228 -25.71 2.67 -3.67
CA GLN A 228 -25.40 3.66 -2.63
C GLN A 228 -24.38 4.69 -3.13
N SER A 229 -24.28 5.82 -2.44
CA SER A 229 -23.35 6.92 -2.79
C SER A 229 -22.65 7.54 -1.58
N ASP A 230 -23.15 7.31 -0.36
CA ASP A 230 -22.64 7.91 0.88
C ASP A 230 -22.02 6.87 1.82
N VAL A 231 -21.24 7.36 2.79
CA VAL A 231 -20.66 6.54 3.86
C VAL A 231 -21.74 5.85 4.68
N GLN A 232 -21.73 4.52 4.69
CA GLN A 232 -22.67 3.73 5.47
C GLN A 232 -21.97 3.09 6.66
N ILE A 233 -22.50 3.33 7.86
CA ILE A 233 -22.09 2.61 9.07
C ILE A 233 -23.14 1.54 9.39
N THR A 234 -22.73 0.27 9.41
CA THR A 234 -23.63 -0.85 9.71
C THR A 234 -22.98 -1.84 10.67
N THR A 235 -23.79 -2.67 11.34
CA THR A 235 -23.30 -3.75 12.19
C THR A 235 -23.71 -5.09 11.58
N VAL A 236 -22.72 -5.94 11.33
CA VAL A 236 -22.92 -7.30 10.82
C VAL A 236 -22.78 -8.28 11.99
N PRO A 237 -23.82 -9.06 12.32
CA PRO A 237 -23.81 -9.95 13.47
C PRO A 237 -22.97 -11.20 13.23
N SER A 238 -22.59 -11.85 14.32
CA SER A 238 -21.57 -12.89 14.37
C SER A 238 -21.83 -14.25 13.68
N PRO A 239 -22.96 -14.59 13.02
CA PRO A 239 -22.91 -15.69 12.04
C PRO A 239 -22.63 -15.21 10.61
N GLN A 240 -22.84 -13.94 10.31
CA GLN A 240 -22.67 -13.37 8.97
C GLN A 240 -21.26 -12.80 8.74
N TRP A 241 -20.56 -12.45 9.83
CA TRP A 241 -19.16 -12.05 9.76
C TRP A 241 -18.22 -13.26 9.92
N PRO A 242 -17.33 -13.53 8.96
CA PRO A 242 -16.39 -14.64 9.05
C PRO A 242 -15.38 -14.46 10.18
N ALA A 243 -15.02 -15.57 10.84
CA ALA A 243 -14.01 -15.57 11.88
C ALA A 243 -12.60 -15.31 11.30
N GLY A 244 -11.67 -14.89 12.15
CA GLY A 244 -10.27 -14.77 11.77
C GLY A 244 -9.84 -13.39 11.30
N PHE A 245 -10.73 -12.41 11.10
CA PHE A 245 -10.34 -11.03 10.74
C PHE A 245 -9.92 -10.15 11.92
N PHE A 246 -10.54 -10.30 13.10
CA PHE A 246 -10.17 -9.52 14.31
C PHE A 246 -9.33 -10.32 15.29
N ARG A 247 -9.77 -11.54 15.63
CA ARG A 247 -9.06 -12.49 16.51
C ARG A 247 -9.17 -13.92 15.95
N PRO A 248 -8.10 -14.71 15.97
CA PRO A 248 -8.14 -16.09 15.49
C PRO A 248 -9.17 -16.92 16.27
N GLY A 249 -10.01 -17.68 15.56
CA GLY A 249 -10.97 -18.60 16.17
C GLY A 249 -12.11 -17.96 16.96
N VAL A 250 -12.22 -16.62 17.00
CA VAL A 250 -13.28 -15.92 17.73
C VAL A 250 -14.21 -15.21 16.76
N GLN A 251 -15.50 -15.47 16.94
CA GLN A 251 -16.60 -14.85 16.24
C GLN A 251 -17.02 -13.56 16.97
N HIS A 252 -17.16 -12.47 16.21
CA HIS A 252 -17.47 -11.13 16.69
C HIS A 252 -18.54 -10.52 15.77
N ASP A 253 -19.43 -9.68 16.30
CA ASP A 253 -20.12 -8.75 15.43
C ASP A 253 -19.12 -7.69 14.94
N ALA A 254 -19.27 -7.28 13.70
CA ALA A 254 -18.41 -6.32 13.04
C ALA A 254 -19.17 -5.01 12.82
N ARG A 255 -18.63 -3.89 13.31
CA ARG A 255 -19.04 -2.55 12.89
C ARG A 255 -18.27 -2.23 11.62
N LEU A 256 -18.99 -1.97 10.53
CA LEU A 256 -18.44 -1.66 9.22
C LEU A 256 -18.69 -0.19 8.90
N ALA A 257 -17.67 0.52 8.42
CA ALA A 257 -17.83 1.75 7.67
C ALA A 257 -17.52 1.45 6.20
N LEU A 258 -18.54 1.60 5.36
CA LEU A 258 -18.51 1.32 3.95
C LEU A 258 -18.54 2.62 3.18
N VAL A 259 -17.64 2.76 2.22
CA VAL A 259 -17.53 3.94 1.37
C VAL A 259 -17.33 3.46 -0.05
N LEU A 260 -18.07 4.02 -0.99
CA LEU A 260 -17.78 3.86 -2.41
C LEU A 260 -16.80 4.95 -2.83
N THR A 261 -15.87 4.63 -3.71
CA THR A 261 -15.09 5.65 -4.43
C THR A 261 -16.03 6.62 -5.16
N GLN A 262 -15.56 7.83 -5.48
CA GLN A 262 -16.36 8.88 -6.11
C GLN A 262 -17.09 8.42 -7.38
N ASP A 263 -16.47 7.53 -8.16
CA ASP A 263 -17.06 6.97 -9.37
C ASP A 263 -18.15 5.90 -9.10
N GLY A 264 -18.39 5.57 -7.83
CA GLY A 264 -19.36 4.55 -7.40
C GLY A 264 -18.95 3.11 -7.70
N ARG A 265 -17.69 2.88 -8.09
CA ARG A 265 -17.23 1.60 -8.67
C ARG A 265 -16.63 0.64 -7.67
N ALA A 266 -15.83 1.14 -6.73
CA ALA A 266 -15.03 0.31 -5.84
C ALA A 266 -15.41 0.54 -4.38
N PRO A 267 -15.84 -0.49 -3.64
CA PRO A 267 -16.15 -0.34 -2.23
C PRO A 267 -14.90 -0.51 -1.36
N VAL A 268 -14.72 0.44 -0.44
CA VAL A 268 -13.78 0.38 0.67
C VAL A 268 -14.56 0.11 1.96
N CYS A 269 -14.05 -0.82 2.76
CA CYS A 269 -14.66 -1.21 4.03
C CYS A 269 -13.63 -1.21 5.15
N LEU A 270 -13.93 -0.47 6.22
CA LEU A 270 -13.22 -0.59 7.48
C LEU A 270 -14.09 -1.36 8.47
N ALA A 271 -13.54 -2.41 9.06
CA ALA A 271 -14.23 -3.30 9.97
C ALA A 271 -13.55 -3.31 11.35
N ALA A 272 -14.35 -3.23 12.42
CA ALA A 272 -13.87 -3.35 13.80
C ALA A 272 -14.84 -4.19 14.66
N PRO A 273 -14.36 -4.93 15.69
CA PRO A 273 -15.20 -5.74 16.55
C PRO A 273 -16.06 -4.87 17.48
N THR A 274 -17.26 -5.37 17.82
CA THR A 274 -18.20 -4.67 18.71
C THR A 274 -18.01 -4.89 20.22
N ARG A 275 -17.06 -5.73 20.69
CA ARG A 275 -17.04 -6.20 22.09
C ARG A 275 -16.55 -5.17 23.14
N GLY A 276 -17.47 -4.83 24.07
CA GLY A 276 -17.22 -4.55 25.50
C GLY A 276 -18.01 -3.38 26.11
N LEU A 277 -19.20 -3.61 26.72
CA LEU A 277 -20.05 -2.71 27.56
C LEU A 277 -20.15 -1.19 27.23
N ARG A 278 -19.65 -0.75 26.10
CA ARG A 278 -19.79 0.58 25.51
C ARG A 278 -19.97 0.35 24.02
N ARG A 279 -21.11 0.82 23.48
CA ARG A 279 -21.24 1.06 22.04
C ARG A 279 -20.01 1.82 21.57
N VAL A 280 -19.56 1.60 20.34
CA VAL A 280 -18.70 2.59 19.66
C VAL A 280 -19.38 3.94 19.89
N SER A 281 -18.70 4.87 20.56
CA SER A 281 -19.30 6.17 20.82
C SER A 281 -19.63 6.81 19.47
N PRO A 282 -20.64 7.70 19.38
CA PRO A 282 -20.89 8.44 18.15
C PRO A 282 -19.62 9.09 17.57
N GLU A 283 -18.67 9.46 18.44
CA GLU A 283 -17.33 9.94 18.06
C GLU A 283 -16.46 8.87 17.39
N GLY A 284 -16.44 7.64 17.91
CA GLY A 284 -15.69 6.54 17.29
C GLY A 284 -16.25 6.15 15.93
N GLU A 285 -17.57 6.27 15.75
CA GLU A 285 -18.24 6.07 14.47
C GLU A 285 -17.87 7.17 13.47
N ALA A 286 -17.84 8.43 13.91
CA ALA A 286 -17.39 9.55 13.08
C ALA A 286 -15.91 9.38 12.65
N LEU A 287 -15.03 8.93 13.55
CA LEU A 287 -13.62 8.67 13.22
C LEU A 287 -13.47 7.53 12.21
N LEU A 288 -14.22 6.44 12.39
CA LEU A 288 -14.21 5.30 11.47
C LEU A 288 -14.69 5.72 10.08
N ALA A 289 -15.75 6.51 10.00
CA ALA A 289 -16.27 7.06 8.76
C ALA A 289 -15.27 7.99 8.06
N GLN A 290 -14.64 8.91 8.80
CA GLN A 290 -13.62 9.81 8.25
C GLN A 290 -12.41 9.04 7.71
N LEU A 291 -11.97 8.01 8.42
CA LEU A 291 -10.87 7.18 7.97
C LEU A 291 -11.25 6.34 6.74
N ALA A 292 -12.47 5.81 6.70
CA ALA A 292 -12.96 5.08 5.53
C ALA A 292 -13.04 5.99 4.30
N GLN A 293 -13.49 7.23 4.46
CA GLN A 293 -13.50 8.23 3.39
C GLN A 293 -12.08 8.55 2.90
N ALA A 294 -11.14 8.78 3.82
CA ALA A 294 -9.76 9.05 3.46
C ALA A 294 -9.10 7.86 2.75
N THR A 295 -9.43 6.63 3.17
CA THR A 295 -8.96 5.40 2.52
C THR A 295 -9.55 5.26 1.12
N ALA A 296 -10.84 5.56 0.93
CA ALA A 296 -11.47 5.54 -0.40
C ALA A 296 -10.84 6.56 -1.36
N LEU A 297 -10.61 7.80 -0.90
CA LEU A 297 -9.95 8.84 -1.69
C LEU A 297 -8.51 8.47 -2.06
N ALA A 298 -7.79 7.77 -1.18
CA ALA A 298 -6.43 7.30 -1.47
C ALA A 298 -6.41 6.02 -2.34
N ALA A 299 -7.48 5.22 -2.32
CA ALA A 299 -7.63 4.06 -3.20
C ALA A 299 -7.88 4.46 -4.67
N GLU A 300 -8.53 5.60 -4.90
CA GLU A 300 -8.95 6.06 -6.24
C GLU A 300 -7.79 6.12 -7.26
N PRO A 301 -6.67 6.83 -7.01
CA PRO A 301 -5.55 6.85 -7.95
C PRO A 301 -4.94 5.48 -8.18
N LEU A 302 -4.88 4.64 -7.14
CA LEU A 302 -4.30 3.30 -7.22
C LEU A 302 -5.17 2.37 -8.08
N LEU A 303 -6.49 2.45 -7.93
CA LEU A 303 -7.45 1.70 -8.75
C LEU A 303 -7.47 2.18 -10.20
N MET A 304 -7.41 3.50 -10.44
CA MET A 304 -7.32 4.05 -11.80
C MET A 304 -6.05 3.56 -12.50
N TYR A 305 -4.91 3.62 -11.81
CA TYR A 305 -3.65 3.14 -12.33
C TYR A 305 -3.70 1.63 -12.68
N GLN A 306 -4.37 0.80 -11.88
CA GLN A 306 -4.57 -0.61 -12.20
C GLN A 306 -5.43 -0.83 -13.44
N VAL A 307 -6.51 -0.07 -13.62
CA VAL A 307 -7.38 -0.17 -14.80
C VAL A 307 -6.64 0.28 -16.05
N GLU A 308 -5.97 1.43 -16.00
CA GLU A 308 -5.16 1.96 -17.09
C GLU A 308 -4.11 0.93 -17.51
N ARG A 309 -3.40 0.36 -16.54
CA ARG A 309 -2.44 -0.73 -16.75
C ARG A 309 -3.07 -1.98 -17.37
N HIS A 310 -4.24 -2.41 -16.91
CA HIS A 310 -4.89 -3.61 -17.45
C HIS A 310 -5.29 -3.40 -18.92
N VAL A 311 -5.85 -2.24 -19.24
CA VAL A 311 -6.22 -1.86 -20.62
C VAL A 311 -4.97 -1.81 -21.51
N ALA A 312 -3.93 -1.13 -21.03
CA ALA A 312 -2.63 -1.02 -21.65
C ALA A 312 -2.02 -2.39 -22.03
N LEU A 313 -1.87 -3.30 -21.07
CA LEU A 313 -1.36 -4.66 -21.30
C LEU A 313 -2.25 -5.45 -22.26
N THR A 314 -3.57 -5.32 -22.12
CA THR A 314 -4.52 -6.00 -23.00
C THR A 314 -4.38 -5.53 -24.46
N LEU A 315 -4.22 -4.21 -24.67
CA LEU A 315 -4.01 -3.64 -26.00
C LEU A 315 -2.67 -4.10 -26.59
N GLN A 316 -1.58 -4.02 -25.83
CA GLN A 316 -0.25 -4.50 -26.24
C GLN A 316 -0.28 -5.97 -26.67
N HIS A 317 -0.90 -6.84 -25.86
CA HIS A 317 -1.10 -8.25 -26.19
C HIS A 317 -1.99 -8.46 -27.44
N SER A 318 -2.91 -7.55 -27.72
CA SER A 318 -3.75 -7.60 -28.92
C SER A 318 -2.99 -7.21 -30.19
N PHE A 319 -1.95 -6.39 -30.05
CA PHE A 319 -1.18 -5.91 -31.17
C PHE A 319 -0.22 -6.95 -31.70
N LEU A 320 0.45 -7.72 -30.83
CA LEU A 320 1.42 -8.73 -31.27
C LEU A 320 0.75 -9.98 -31.84
N PRO A 321 1.33 -10.60 -32.89
CA PRO A 321 0.77 -11.82 -33.42
C PRO A 321 0.93 -12.91 -32.37
N ARG A 322 -0.08 -13.75 -32.18
CA ARG A 322 0.12 -14.90 -31.29
C ARG A 322 1.07 -15.89 -31.98
N PRO A 323 2.00 -16.55 -31.28
CA PRO A 323 2.95 -17.48 -31.91
C PRO A 323 2.29 -18.56 -32.78
N HIS A 324 1.10 -19.03 -32.40
CA HIS A 324 0.29 -20.01 -33.16
C HIS A 324 -0.47 -19.41 -34.36
N GLN A 325 -0.34 -18.11 -34.63
CA GLN A 325 -0.98 -17.39 -35.74
C GLN A 325 0.04 -16.83 -36.73
N LEU A 326 1.32 -17.18 -36.59
CA LEU A 326 2.30 -16.88 -37.62
C LEU A 326 1.90 -17.59 -38.93
N PRO A 327 2.02 -16.91 -40.09
CA PRO A 327 1.71 -17.55 -41.36
C PRO A 327 2.64 -18.75 -41.56
N GLU A 328 2.14 -19.81 -42.21
CA GLU A 328 3.02 -20.88 -42.69
C GLU A 328 3.99 -20.28 -43.72
N LEU A 329 5.29 -20.37 -43.44
CA LEU A 329 6.38 -19.84 -44.27
C LEU A 329 7.15 -21.03 -44.86
N PRO A 330 6.88 -21.42 -46.13
CA PRO A 330 7.51 -22.59 -46.72
C PRO A 330 9.05 -22.49 -46.73
N GLY A 331 9.73 -23.57 -46.36
CA GLY A 331 11.19 -23.66 -46.39
C GLY A 331 11.90 -23.07 -45.16
N VAL A 332 11.15 -22.60 -44.15
CA VAL A 332 11.71 -21.98 -42.96
C VAL A 332 10.94 -22.41 -41.71
N ASP A 333 11.67 -22.81 -40.68
CA ASP A 333 11.13 -23.01 -39.32
C ASP A 333 11.39 -21.77 -38.48
N ILE A 334 10.38 -21.29 -37.76
CA ILE A 334 10.47 -20.10 -36.91
C ILE A 334 9.91 -20.39 -35.52
N ALA A 335 10.66 -20.01 -34.49
CA ALA A 335 10.19 -19.98 -33.11
C ALA A 335 10.23 -18.52 -32.60
N VAL A 336 9.15 -18.10 -31.93
CA VAL A 336 9.09 -16.79 -31.30
C VAL A 336 8.71 -16.92 -29.84
N ARG A 337 9.33 -16.07 -29.01
CA ARG A 337 8.94 -15.84 -27.63
C ARG A 337 8.78 -14.35 -27.40
N TYR A 338 7.71 -13.99 -26.71
CA TYR A 338 7.49 -12.63 -26.25
C TYR A 338 7.08 -12.67 -24.79
N GLU A 339 7.88 -12.06 -23.91
CA GLU A 339 7.56 -11.89 -22.49
C GLU A 339 7.45 -10.40 -22.18
N PRO A 340 6.27 -9.91 -21.75
CA PRO A 340 6.12 -8.52 -21.37
C PRO A 340 6.90 -8.22 -20.07
N ALA A 341 7.30 -6.97 -19.90
CA ALA A 341 8.00 -6.49 -18.71
C ALA A 341 7.22 -6.80 -17.40
N SER A 342 7.94 -6.94 -16.28
CA SER A 342 7.40 -7.46 -15.02
C SER A 342 6.40 -6.53 -14.29
N GLN A 343 5.91 -6.96 -13.12
CA GLN A 343 4.79 -6.40 -12.33
C GLN A 343 4.86 -4.92 -11.93
N GLU A 344 5.84 -4.14 -12.39
CA GLU A 344 6.04 -2.73 -12.01
C GLU A 344 6.24 -1.77 -13.20
N THR A 345 6.42 -2.26 -14.44
CA THR A 345 6.77 -1.41 -15.60
C THR A 345 5.68 -1.33 -16.67
N GLU A 346 5.76 -0.22 -17.40
CA GLU A 346 4.80 0.34 -18.35
C GLU A 346 4.77 -0.44 -19.70
N ILE A 347 4.00 0.03 -20.68
CA ILE A 347 3.78 -0.67 -21.97
C ILE A 347 5.05 -0.61 -22.81
N GLY A 348 5.59 -1.74 -23.28
CA GLY A 348 6.82 -1.70 -24.07
C GLY A 348 6.63 -1.47 -25.58
N GLY A 349 7.72 -1.01 -26.19
CA GLY A 349 7.86 -0.64 -27.60
C GLY A 349 8.35 -1.78 -28.50
N ASP A 350 8.64 -2.95 -27.91
CA ASP A 350 9.17 -4.12 -28.61
C ASP A 350 8.19 -4.72 -29.60
N PHE A 351 8.69 -5.07 -30.79
CA PHE A 351 7.93 -5.84 -31.76
C PHE A 351 8.79 -6.79 -32.57
N TYR A 352 8.11 -7.75 -33.17
CA TYR A 352 8.67 -8.64 -34.16
C TYR A 352 7.72 -8.84 -35.34
N ALA A 353 8.28 -9.24 -36.48
CA ALA A 353 7.51 -9.65 -37.64
C ALA A 353 8.20 -10.83 -38.34
N ALA A 354 7.38 -11.73 -38.90
CA ALA A 354 7.80 -12.73 -39.86
C ALA A 354 6.78 -12.69 -41.01
N LEU A 355 7.23 -12.28 -42.19
CA LEU A 355 6.40 -11.91 -43.32
C LEU A 355 6.88 -12.65 -44.57
N ARG A 356 5.93 -13.05 -45.42
CA ARG A 356 6.25 -13.58 -46.74
C ARG A 356 6.51 -12.43 -47.70
N ALA A 357 7.68 -12.43 -48.34
CA ALA A 357 8.11 -11.45 -49.33
C ALA A 357 8.34 -12.15 -50.68
N GLY A 358 7.25 -12.50 -51.37
CA GLY A 358 7.31 -13.34 -52.56
C GLY A 358 7.68 -14.79 -52.21
N ASP A 359 8.83 -15.25 -52.70
CA ASP A 359 9.41 -16.56 -52.37
C ASP A 359 10.46 -16.48 -51.24
N GLU A 360 10.76 -15.27 -50.77
CA GLU A 360 11.65 -14.99 -49.64
C GLU A 360 10.84 -14.77 -48.35
N VAL A 361 11.53 -14.85 -47.21
CA VAL A 361 10.97 -14.59 -45.88
C VAL A 361 11.67 -13.38 -45.28
N LEU A 362 10.88 -12.38 -44.89
CA LEU A 362 11.36 -11.19 -44.18
C LEU A 362 11.07 -11.34 -42.68
N THR A 363 12.10 -11.31 -41.86
CA THR A 363 11.98 -11.20 -40.40
C THR A 363 12.40 -9.83 -39.91
N ALA A 364 11.78 -9.39 -38.83
CA ALA A 364 12.11 -8.14 -38.16
C ALA A 364 12.02 -8.29 -36.65
N VAL A 365 12.91 -7.59 -35.95
CA VAL A 365 12.81 -7.30 -34.52
C VAL A 365 13.16 -5.82 -34.35
N GLY A 366 12.42 -5.11 -33.52
CA GLY A 366 12.67 -3.71 -33.26
C GLY A 366 12.09 -3.27 -31.93
N ASP A 367 12.55 -2.10 -31.51
CA ASP A 367 12.15 -1.45 -30.27
C ASP A 367 11.97 0.05 -30.50
N VAL A 368 10.90 0.61 -29.95
CA VAL A 368 10.59 2.04 -30.01
C VAL A 368 10.99 2.67 -28.69
N VAL A 369 11.76 3.75 -28.75
CA VAL A 369 12.25 4.43 -27.54
C VAL A 369 11.08 4.87 -26.66
N GLY A 370 11.14 4.44 -25.40
CA GLY A 370 10.17 4.78 -24.36
C GLY A 370 9.22 3.63 -24.06
N HIS A 371 8.60 3.68 -22.89
CA HIS A 371 7.77 2.61 -22.37
C HIS A 371 6.34 3.11 -22.09
N SER A 372 5.69 3.77 -23.05
CA SER A 372 4.35 4.38 -22.86
C SER A 372 3.32 3.87 -23.87
N LEU A 373 2.04 4.22 -23.66
CA LEU A 373 0.98 3.92 -24.64
C LEU A 373 1.26 4.56 -25.99
N ASP A 374 1.91 5.72 -26.00
CA ASP A 374 2.33 6.39 -27.22
C ASP A 374 3.42 5.57 -27.93
N ALA A 375 4.44 5.09 -27.21
CA ALA A 375 5.49 4.21 -27.77
C ALA A 375 4.89 2.93 -28.37
N ALA A 376 3.94 2.32 -27.66
CA ALA A 376 3.21 1.15 -28.14
C ALA A 376 2.40 1.44 -29.42
N THR A 377 1.81 2.64 -29.52
CA THR A 377 1.06 3.06 -30.72
C THR A 377 2.01 3.21 -31.91
N VAL A 378 3.17 3.85 -31.71
CA VAL A 378 4.20 3.97 -32.76
C VAL A 378 4.72 2.61 -33.18
N MET A 379 4.97 1.70 -32.24
CA MET A 379 5.34 0.31 -32.52
C MET A 379 4.33 -0.38 -33.44
N VAL A 380 3.02 -0.24 -33.15
CA VAL A 380 1.94 -0.79 -33.98
C VAL A 380 1.98 -0.20 -35.37
N GLU A 381 2.15 1.11 -35.50
CA GLU A 381 2.23 1.80 -36.78
C GLU A 381 3.42 1.31 -37.60
N LEU A 382 4.62 1.23 -37.01
CA LEU A 382 5.82 0.73 -37.68
C LEU A 382 5.64 -0.71 -38.16
N ARG A 383 5.10 -1.58 -37.30
CA ARG A 383 4.88 -2.98 -37.66
C ARG A 383 3.85 -3.14 -38.79
N HIS A 384 2.77 -2.36 -38.78
CA HIS A 384 1.78 -2.38 -39.85
C HIS A 384 2.30 -1.74 -41.14
N ALA A 385 3.08 -0.66 -41.04
CA ALA A 385 3.76 -0.04 -42.18
C ALA A 385 4.73 -1.03 -42.84
N LEU A 386 5.55 -1.72 -42.04
CA LEU A 386 6.44 -2.78 -42.53
C LEU A 386 5.66 -3.87 -43.28
N ARG A 387 4.57 -4.36 -42.68
CA ARG A 387 3.70 -5.36 -43.30
C ARG A 387 3.10 -4.88 -44.63
N ALA A 388 2.70 -3.62 -44.71
CA ALA A 388 2.15 -3.03 -45.93
C ALA A 388 3.21 -2.83 -47.01
N TYR A 389 4.39 -2.31 -46.66
CA TYR A 389 5.48 -2.08 -47.60
C TYR A 389 6.04 -3.38 -48.18
N CYS A 390 6.11 -4.43 -47.35
CA CYS A 390 6.55 -5.77 -47.74
C CYS A 390 5.74 -6.38 -48.89
N LEU A 391 4.51 -5.91 -49.14
CA LEU A 391 3.70 -6.35 -50.29
C LEU A 391 4.24 -5.88 -51.65
N THR A 392 5.07 -4.84 -51.66
CA THR A 392 5.53 -4.18 -52.90
C THR A 392 7.04 -4.07 -52.99
N GLU A 393 7.73 -4.18 -51.86
CA GLU A 393 9.17 -4.00 -51.72
C GLU A 393 9.70 -5.09 -50.79
N SER A 394 10.75 -5.80 -51.20
CA SER A 394 11.39 -6.81 -50.35
C SER A 394 12.78 -6.40 -49.88
N ASP A 395 13.39 -5.37 -50.47
CA ASP A 395 14.75 -4.96 -50.12
C ASP A 395 14.82 -4.37 -48.69
N PRO A 396 15.61 -4.96 -47.77
CA PRO A 396 15.67 -4.51 -46.38
C PRO A 396 16.10 -3.05 -46.21
N ALA A 397 16.98 -2.54 -47.07
CA ALA A 397 17.41 -1.14 -47.01
C ALA A 397 16.27 -0.19 -47.41
N ALA A 398 15.58 -0.47 -48.51
CA ALA A 398 14.41 0.30 -48.94
C ALA A 398 13.28 0.27 -47.90
N LEU A 399 13.06 -0.88 -47.25
CA LEU A 399 12.09 -1.00 -46.16
C LEU A 399 12.49 -0.15 -44.94
N ALA A 400 13.76 -0.20 -44.51
CA ALA A 400 14.25 0.64 -43.43
C ALA A 400 14.08 2.13 -43.73
N GLU A 401 14.40 2.57 -44.96
CA GLU A 401 14.24 3.97 -45.38
C GLU A 401 12.77 4.42 -45.37
N ARG A 402 11.83 3.56 -45.79
CA ARG A 402 10.39 3.88 -45.71
C ARG A 402 9.88 3.96 -44.28
N LEU A 403 10.37 3.09 -43.38
CA LEU A 403 10.03 3.17 -41.96
C LEU A 403 10.60 4.43 -41.31
N ASP A 404 11.83 4.81 -41.65
CA ASP A 404 12.46 6.06 -41.22
C ASP A 404 11.62 7.29 -41.66
N GLN A 405 11.11 7.28 -42.89
CA GLN A 405 10.21 8.32 -43.40
C GLN A 405 8.87 8.38 -42.63
N VAL A 406 8.31 7.23 -42.23
CA VAL A 406 7.08 7.20 -41.40
C VAL A 406 7.33 7.87 -40.06
N LEU A 407 8.42 7.54 -39.37
CA LEU A 407 8.76 8.19 -38.09
C LEU A 407 8.97 9.69 -38.27
N GLN A 408 9.79 10.12 -39.23
CA GLN A 408 10.06 11.54 -39.43
C GLN A 408 8.81 12.36 -39.77
N HIS A 409 7.85 11.75 -40.46
CA HIS A 409 6.64 12.46 -40.89
C HIS A 409 5.59 12.56 -39.79
N TYR A 410 5.35 11.47 -39.06
CA TYR A 410 4.25 11.38 -38.09
C TYR A 410 4.70 11.52 -36.63
N HIS A 411 5.96 11.19 -36.33
CA HIS A 411 6.52 11.08 -34.98
C HIS A 411 7.94 11.68 -34.88
N ALA A 412 8.08 12.97 -35.21
CA ALA A 412 9.38 13.63 -35.38
C ALA A 412 10.31 13.62 -34.15
N ASP A 413 9.76 13.41 -32.94
CA ASP A 413 10.52 13.36 -31.68
C ASP A 413 10.76 11.90 -31.19
N VAL A 414 10.37 10.89 -31.98
CA VAL A 414 10.49 9.47 -31.62
C VAL A 414 11.53 8.79 -32.50
N THR A 415 12.38 7.99 -31.88
CA THR A 415 13.35 7.12 -32.56
C THR A 415 13.03 5.66 -32.29
N ALA A 416 13.41 4.79 -33.22
CA ALA A 416 13.28 3.35 -33.04
C ALA A 416 14.52 2.60 -33.54
N THR A 417 14.81 1.48 -32.91
CA THR A 417 15.77 0.50 -33.39
C THR A 417 15.03 -0.57 -34.20
N VAL A 418 15.57 -1.00 -35.34
CA VAL A 418 15.01 -2.13 -36.11
C VAL A 418 16.12 -2.92 -36.76
N CYS A 419 16.06 -4.25 -36.68
CA CYS A 419 16.83 -5.15 -37.53
C CYS A 419 15.88 -5.90 -38.49
N LEU A 420 16.20 -5.88 -39.79
CA LEU A 420 15.48 -6.57 -40.85
C LEU A 420 16.40 -7.64 -41.47
N ALA A 421 15.90 -8.86 -41.64
CA ALA A 421 16.58 -9.92 -42.37
C ALA A 421 15.67 -10.50 -43.45
N LEU A 422 16.12 -10.47 -44.71
CA LEU A 422 15.45 -11.11 -45.83
C LEU A 422 16.22 -12.39 -46.18
N ILE A 423 15.52 -13.52 -46.13
CA ILE A 423 16.09 -14.86 -46.33
C ILE A 423 15.43 -15.50 -47.54
N ASP A 424 16.23 -15.95 -48.49
CA ASP A 424 15.82 -16.88 -49.55
C ASP A 424 15.93 -18.32 -49.02
N PRO A 425 14.80 -19.01 -48.77
CA PRO A 425 14.82 -20.36 -48.20
C PRO A 425 15.48 -21.40 -49.11
N ALA A 426 15.47 -21.18 -50.43
CA ALA A 426 15.99 -22.15 -51.39
C ALA A 426 17.52 -22.12 -51.48
N THR A 427 18.13 -20.95 -51.24
CA THR A 427 19.60 -20.76 -51.36
C THR A 427 20.29 -20.49 -50.03
N GLY A 428 19.53 -20.16 -48.98
CA GLY A 428 20.05 -19.68 -47.70
C GLY A 428 20.60 -18.25 -47.77
N ARG A 429 20.55 -17.59 -48.95
CA ARG A 429 21.04 -16.22 -49.11
C ARG A 429 20.23 -15.29 -48.22
N THR A 430 20.94 -14.56 -47.38
CA THR A 430 20.38 -13.72 -46.33
C THR A 430 20.94 -12.30 -46.45
N ARG A 431 20.06 -11.30 -46.46
CA ARG A 431 20.39 -9.87 -46.55
C ARG A 431 19.86 -9.16 -45.30
N ILE A 432 20.74 -8.49 -44.56
CA ILE A 432 20.42 -7.90 -43.26
C ILE A 432 20.65 -6.39 -43.29
N ALA A 433 19.60 -5.62 -42.99
CA ALA A 433 19.69 -4.19 -42.69
C ALA A 433 19.48 -3.97 -41.20
N ASN A 434 20.38 -3.22 -40.56
CA ASN A 434 20.29 -2.93 -39.13
C ASN A 434 20.26 -1.42 -38.91
N ALA A 435 19.15 -0.93 -38.35
CA ALA A 435 18.92 0.46 -37.98
C ALA A 435 19.10 0.63 -36.46
N GLY A 436 20.34 0.52 -35.99
CA GLY A 436 20.73 0.76 -34.59
C GLY A 436 20.31 -0.32 -33.58
N HIS A 437 19.76 -1.44 -34.02
CA HIS A 437 19.34 -2.55 -33.15
C HIS A 437 20.49 -3.53 -32.86
N ILE A 438 20.27 -4.47 -31.94
CA ILE A 438 21.21 -5.57 -31.70
C ILE A 438 21.32 -6.42 -32.98
N PRO A 439 22.55 -6.65 -33.51
CA PRO A 439 22.72 -7.45 -34.72
C PRO A 439 22.30 -8.92 -34.49
N PRO A 440 21.83 -9.62 -35.55
CA PRO A 440 21.48 -11.04 -35.42
C PRO A 440 22.69 -11.89 -35.04
N LEU A 441 22.44 -12.91 -34.22
CA LEU A 441 23.41 -13.94 -33.87
C LEU A 441 23.22 -15.17 -34.77
N ILE A 442 24.27 -15.60 -35.46
CA ILE A 442 24.27 -16.85 -36.22
C ILE A 442 24.90 -17.95 -35.39
N LEU A 443 24.20 -19.07 -35.26
CA LEU A 443 24.60 -20.26 -34.52
C LEU A 443 24.81 -21.41 -35.48
N GLY A 444 26.05 -21.88 -35.61
CA GLY A 444 26.38 -23.07 -36.37
C GLY A 444 26.06 -24.36 -35.59
N ASP A 445 25.96 -25.47 -36.31
CA ASP A 445 25.79 -26.81 -35.72
C ASP A 445 27.05 -27.30 -34.98
N ASP A 446 28.22 -26.71 -35.30
CA ASP A 446 29.49 -26.95 -34.62
C ASP A 446 29.61 -26.22 -33.27
N GLY A 447 28.57 -25.50 -32.85
CA GLY A 447 28.56 -24.68 -31.65
C GLY A 447 29.22 -23.31 -31.82
N SER A 448 29.60 -22.94 -33.06
CA SER A 448 30.00 -21.57 -33.37
C SER A 448 28.83 -20.61 -33.17
N ALA A 449 29.12 -19.40 -32.68
CA ALA A 449 28.13 -18.38 -32.40
C ALA A 449 28.75 -17.01 -32.71
N GLU A 450 28.31 -16.35 -33.77
CA GLU A 450 28.88 -15.07 -34.24
C GLU A 450 27.81 -14.05 -34.59
N TYR A 451 27.98 -12.82 -34.09
CA TYR A 451 27.11 -11.71 -34.47
C TYR A 451 27.41 -11.23 -35.89
N VAL A 452 26.37 -10.98 -36.67
CA VAL A 452 26.49 -10.40 -38.00
C VAL A 452 27.02 -8.97 -37.87
N LYS A 453 27.99 -8.60 -38.72
CA LYS A 453 28.58 -7.25 -38.76
C LYS A 453 27.68 -6.25 -39.50
N ALA A 454 26.42 -6.18 -39.12
CA ALA A 454 25.44 -5.23 -39.65
C ALA A 454 25.18 -4.12 -38.63
N SER A 455 25.30 -2.87 -39.05
CA SER A 455 25.05 -1.68 -38.23
C SER A 455 24.49 -0.55 -39.09
N GLY A 456 23.93 0.47 -38.45
CA GLY A 456 23.35 1.64 -39.10
C GLY A 456 22.75 2.60 -38.07
N PRO A 457 22.34 3.81 -38.48
CA PRO A 457 21.69 4.77 -37.59
C PRO A 457 20.31 4.26 -37.15
N LEU A 458 19.80 4.77 -36.03
CA LEU A 458 18.42 4.55 -35.57
C LEU A 458 17.44 5.14 -36.59
N LEU A 459 16.24 4.56 -36.68
CA LEU A 459 15.14 5.18 -37.40
C LEU A 459 14.69 6.47 -36.68
N GLY A 460 14.19 7.43 -37.44
CA GLY A 460 13.74 8.75 -36.97
C GLY A 460 14.83 9.83 -37.02
N VAL A 461 16.10 9.46 -37.21
CA VAL A 461 17.23 10.41 -37.21
C VAL A 461 17.44 11.09 -38.57
N GLY A 462 16.94 10.50 -39.67
CA GLY A 462 17.11 11.06 -41.01
C GLY A 462 18.52 10.98 -41.58
N LEU A 463 19.31 10.01 -41.10
CA LEU A 463 20.61 9.68 -41.67
C LEU A 463 20.48 8.53 -42.67
N PRO A 464 21.26 8.51 -43.76
CA PRO A 464 21.20 7.43 -44.72
C PRO A 464 21.65 6.11 -44.09
N HIS A 465 20.89 5.04 -44.34
CA HIS A 465 21.25 3.69 -43.92
C HIS A 465 22.30 3.07 -44.86
N PRO A 466 23.26 2.30 -44.33
CA PRO A 466 24.22 1.58 -45.15
C PRO A 466 23.54 0.43 -45.94
N PRO A 467 24.18 -0.06 -47.01
CA PRO A 467 23.66 -1.20 -47.76
C PRO A 467 23.56 -2.46 -46.87
N PRO A 468 22.61 -3.38 -47.18
CA PRO A 468 22.44 -4.60 -46.39
C PRO A 468 23.69 -5.46 -46.39
N THR A 469 24.00 -6.07 -45.24
CA THR A 469 25.04 -7.08 -45.11
C THR A 469 24.54 -8.40 -45.68
N GLU A 470 25.30 -9.03 -46.57
CA GLU A 470 24.92 -10.30 -47.21
C GLU A 470 25.72 -11.47 -46.64
N LEU A 471 25.04 -12.59 -46.38
CA LEU A 471 25.63 -13.86 -45.97
C LEU A 471 24.80 -15.03 -46.50
N VAL A 472 25.29 -16.27 -46.32
CA VAL A 472 24.54 -17.49 -46.66
C VAL A 472 24.40 -18.32 -45.38
N LEU A 473 23.16 -18.60 -45.00
CA LEU A 473 22.84 -19.53 -43.92
C LEU A 473 22.91 -20.96 -44.45
N ALA A 474 23.65 -21.83 -43.77
CA ALA A 474 23.59 -23.25 -44.03
C ALA A 474 22.26 -23.83 -43.52
N PRO A 475 21.80 -24.99 -44.04
CA PRO A 475 20.54 -25.61 -43.61
C PRO A 475 20.46 -25.89 -42.11
N THR A 476 21.61 -26.12 -41.46
CA THR A 476 21.71 -26.38 -40.02
C THR A 476 21.94 -25.14 -39.17
N ASP A 477 22.18 -23.99 -39.79
CA ASP A 477 22.43 -22.74 -39.07
C ASP A 477 21.12 -22.21 -38.48
N ARG A 478 21.24 -21.55 -37.32
CA ARG A 478 20.13 -20.85 -36.68
C ARG A 478 20.45 -19.37 -36.61
N LEU A 479 19.53 -18.55 -37.08
CA LEU A 479 19.57 -17.09 -36.96
C LEU A 479 18.72 -16.70 -35.75
N LEU A 480 19.30 -15.95 -34.82
CA LEU A 480 18.64 -15.44 -33.62
C LEU A 480 18.62 -13.91 -33.62
N MET A 481 17.45 -13.34 -33.44
CA MET A 481 17.22 -11.90 -33.25
C MET A 481 16.57 -11.70 -31.87
N VAL A 482 17.03 -10.71 -31.13
CA VAL A 482 16.54 -10.41 -29.77
C VAL A 482 16.46 -8.91 -29.57
N THR A 483 15.51 -8.47 -28.73
CA THR A 483 15.50 -7.11 -28.20
C THR A 483 16.47 -6.99 -27.02
N ASP A 484 16.86 -5.75 -26.72
CA ASP A 484 17.75 -5.44 -25.59
C ASP A 484 17.11 -5.79 -24.26
N GLY A 485 15.78 -5.71 -24.14
CA GLY A 485 15.10 -6.17 -22.96
C GLY A 485 15.38 -7.62 -22.58
N LEU A 486 15.89 -8.51 -23.46
CA LEU A 486 16.40 -9.84 -23.07
C LEU A 486 17.72 -9.79 -22.31
N ILE A 487 18.61 -8.83 -22.59
CA ILE A 487 20.00 -8.82 -22.11
C ILE A 487 20.41 -7.58 -21.32
N GLU A 488 19.60 -6.53 -21.34
CA GLU A 488 19.85 -5.29 -20.62
C GLU A 488 19.74 -5.51 -19.12
N THR A 489 20.71 -4.99 -18.37
CA THR A 489 20.73 -5.08 -16.91
C THR A 489 21.40 -3.84 -16.37
N ARG A 490 20.72 -3.13 -15.45
CA ARG A 490 21.25 -1.88 -14.88
C ARG A 490 22.68 -2.04 -14.38
N GLY A 491 23.56 -1.18 -14.87
CA GLY A 491 24.98 -1.16 -14.47
C GLY A 491 25.88 -2.17 -15.20
N THR A 492 25.36 -2.91 -16.19
CA THR A 492 26.15 -3.79 -17.06
C THR A 492 26.26 -3.17 -18.45
N ASP A 493 27.47 -3.17 -19.04
CA ASP A 493 27.68 -2.74 -20.42
C ASP A 493 27.01 -3.73 -21.39
N LEU A 494 26.26 -3.21 -22.37
CA LEU A 494 25.57 -4.01 -23.39
C LEU A 494 26.51 -4.99 -24.10
N ALA A 495 27.76 -4.60 -24.37
CA ALA A 495 28.73 -5.49 -25.01
C ALA A 495 29.04 -6.74 -24.16
N VAL A 496 29.05 -6.60 -22.84
CA VAL A 496 29.25 -7.71 -21.90
C VAL A 496 28.03 -8.62 -21.92
N SER A 497 26.82 -8.05 -21.86
CA SER A 497 25.58 -8.82 -21.93
C SER A 497 25.41 -9.56 -23.26
N MET A 498 25.82 -8.94 -24.37
CA MET A 498 25.82 -9.59 -25.70
C MET A 498 26.77 -10.79 -25.74
N GLU A 499 27.96 -10.70 -25.13
CA GLU A 499 28.89 -11.83 -25.09
C GLU A 499 28.38 -12.97 -24.19
N GLN A 500 27.71 -12.64 -23.07
CA GLN A 500 27.03 -13.62 -22.23
C GLN A 500 25.92 -14.33 -22.99
N LEU A 501 25.10 -13.59 -23.75
CA LEU A 501 24.07 -14.16 -24.62
C LEU A 501 24.66 -15.09 -25.67
N ARG A 502 25.74 -14.66 -26.33
CA ARG A 502 26.45 -15.45 -27.35
C ARG A 502 26.93 -16.78 -26.78
N ALA A 503 27.55 -16.75 -25.60
CA ALA A 503 28.06 -17.94 -24.93
C ALA A 503 26.92 -18.88 -24.49
N ALA A 504 25.82 -18.34 -23.96
CA ALA A 504 24.66 -19.13 -23.56
C ALA A 504 23.97 -19.79 -24.77
N ALA A 505 23.81 -19.04 -25.87
CA ALA A 505 23.22 -19.54 -27.10
C ALA A 505 24.08 -20.65 -27.75
N GLY A 506 25.41 -20.51 -27.75
CA GLY A 506 26.33 -21.55 -28.24
C GLY A 506 26.34 -22.83 -27.38
N GLY A 507 25.95 -22.73 -26.11
CA GLY A 507 25.80 -23.88 -25.20
C GLY A 507 24.40 -24.52 -25.20
N ALA A 508 23.43 -23.95 -25.93
CA ALA A 508 22.06 -24.45 -25.94
C ALA A 508 21.92 -25.76 -26.74
N LEU A 509 20.93 -26.58 -26.37
CA LEU A 509 20.62 -27.81 -27.11
C LEU A 509 20.22 -27.49 -28.57
N PRO A 510 20.41 -28.43 -29.51
CA PRO A 510 19.95 -28.27 -30.88
C PRO A 510 18.43 -28.05 -30.98
N GLY A 511 18.01 -27.23 -31.93
CA GLY A 511 16.60 -26.87 -32.18
C GLY A 511 16.22 -25.45 -31.73
N LEU A 512 15.22 -24.87 -32.39
CA LEU A 512 14.78 -23.49 -32.15
C LEU A 512 14.09 -23.31 -30.80
N GLU A 513 13.18 -24.22 -30.44
CA GLU A 513 12.44 -24.15 -29.17
C GLU A 513 13.36 -24.26 -27.96
N ALA A 514 14.30 -25.23 -27.99
CA ALA A 514 15.26 -25.42 -26.92
C ALA A 514 16.23 -24.24 -26.77
N LEU A 515 16.60 -23.60 -27.87
CA LEU A 515 17.38 -22.36 -27.87
C LEU A 515 16.60 -21.24 -27.16
N CYS A 516 15.37 -20.95 -27.59
CA CYS A 516 14.54 -19.91 -26.99
C CYS A 516 14.31 -20.14 -25.50
N ASP A 517 13.95 -21.37 -25.10
CA ASP A 517 13.68 -21.71 -23.70
C ASP A 517 14.94 -21.60 -22.83
N THR A 518 16.12 -21.97 -23.35
CA THR A 518 17.41 -21.83 -22.64
C THR A 518 17.72 -20.36 -22.37
N LEU A 519 17.50 -19.50 -23.36
CA LEU A 519 17.76 -18.06 -23.25
C LEU A 519 16.81 -17.37 -22.28
N LEU A 520 15.51 -17.67 -22.36
CA LEU A 520 14.54 -17.17 -21.39
C LEU A 520 14.83 -17.65 -19.97
N ALA A 521 15.20 -18.92 -19.78
CA ALA A 521 15.55 -19.44 -18.45
C ALA A 521 16.80 -18.77 -17.87
N SER A 522 17.76 -18.41 -18.72
CA SER A 522 19.04 -17.80 -18.33
C SER A 522 18.92 -16.30 -18.07
N PHE A 523 18.10 -15.59 -18.85
CA PHE A 523 18.06 -14.12 -18.82
C PHE A 523 16.69 -13.52 -18.45
N GLY A 524 15.57 -14.22 -18.64
CA GLY A 524 14.20 -13.68 -18.50
C GLY A 524 13.70 -13.42 -17.07
N ARG A 525 14.53 -13.60 -16.03
CA ARG A 525 14.10 -13.36 -14.64
C ARG A 525 14.24 -11.88 -14.26
N HIS A 526 13.18 -11.28 -13.71
CA HIS A 526 13.15 -9.92 -13.15
C HIS A 526 13.55 -8.80 -14.15
N ARG A 527 12.86 -8.76 -15.29
CA ARG A 527 13.12 -7.81 -16.38
C ARG A 527 12.31 -6.53 -16.21
N GLU A 528 12.97 -5.40 -16.48
CA GLU A 528 12.37 -4.06 -16.45
C GLU A 528 11.71 -3.69 -17.79
N ASP A 529 12.12 -4.35 -18.88
CA ASP A 529 11.63 -4.14 -20.24
C ASP A 529 11.05 -5.42 -20.86
N ASP A 530 10.34 -5.25 -21.97
CA ASP A 530 9.79 -6.33 -22.77
C ASP A 530 10.89 -7.19 -23.39
N VAL A 531 10.55 -8.42 -23.72
CA VAL A 531 11.49 -9.36 -24.31
C VAL A 531 10.86 -9.92 -25.57
N ALA A 532 11.44 -9.67 -26.73
CA ALA A 532 11.13 -10.37 -27.97
C ALA A 532 12.34 -11.20 -28.43
N LEU A 533 12.13 -12.50 -28.64
CA LEU A 533 13.09 -13.40 -29.27
C LEU A 533 12.49 -14.02 -30.53
N LEU A 534 13.20 -13.93 -31.65
CA LEU A 534 12.86 -14.60 -32.89
C LEU A 534 14.04 -15.48 -33.30
N ALA A 535 13.82 -16.78 -33.39
CA ALA A 535 14.79 -17.76 -33.87
C ALA A 535 14.28 -18.40 -35.17
N LEU A 536 15.18 -18.59 -36.13
CA LEU A 536 14.87 -19.07 -37.47
C LEU A 536 15.92 -20.11 -37.92
N SER A 537 15.47 -21.17 -38.59
CA SER A 537 16.33 -22.08 -39.34
C SER A 537 15.69 -22.43 -40.69
N LEU A 538 16.50 -22.84 -41.66
CA LEU A 538 15.97 -23.37 -42.92
C LEU A 538 15.33 -24.73 -42.66
N ALA A 539 14.14 -24.96 -43.22
CA ALA A 539 13.46 -26.25 -43.11
C ALA A 539 14.11 -27.25 -44.08
N ASN A 540 14.38 -28.47 -43.59
CA ASN A 540 14.97 -29.56 -44.38
C ASN A 540 14.02 -30.22 -45.37
#